data_AF-A0A831NTL3-F1
#
_entry.id   AF-A0A831NTL3-F1
#
_cell.length_a   1.000
_cell.length_b   1.000
_cell.length_c   1.000
_cell.angle_alpha   90.00
_cell.angle_beta   90.00
_cell.angle_gamma   90.00
#
_symmetry.space_group_name_H-M   'P 1'
#
loop_
_entity.id
_entity.type
_entity.pdbx_description
1 polymer ?
#
loop_
_entity_poly.entity_id
_entity_poly.type
_entity_poly.pdbx_seq_one_letter_code
_entity_poly.pdbx_strand_id
1 'polypeptide(L)' 'PEAVKGAVEAGMGISIVSEATIAKELKLETLEVLELDPPMHRPFSFVHQKQKFRVRVMDELLEFARGYCEKED' A
#
# COMPACT_ATOMS: atom_id res chain seq x y z
N PRO A 1 -2.03 7.55 7.20
CA PRO A 1 -1.91 6.98 8.57
C PRO A 1 -0.50 7.15 9.16
N GLU A 2 0.07 8.35 9.04
CA GLU A 2 1.43 8.63 9.54
C GLU A 2 1.45 8.85 11.06
N ALA A 3 0.41 9.48 11.61
CA ALA A 3 0.28 9.68 13.05
C ALA A 3 0.25 8.36 13.85
N VAL A 4 -0.32 7.30 13.26
CA VAL A 4 -0.39 5.97 13.89
C VAL A 4 0.99 5.32 13.95
N LYS A 5 1.82 5.50 12.91
CA LYS A 5 3.18 4.97 12.90
C LYS A 5 4.05 5.66 13.94
N GLY A 6 4.06 7.00 13.95
CA GLY A 6 4.83 7.77 14.92
C GLY A 6 4.42 7.46 16.36
N ALA A 7 3.15 7.12 16.59
CA ALA A 7 2.66 6.65 17.89
C ALA A 7 3.26 5.30 18.30
N VAL A 8 3.33 4.32 17.38
CA VAL A 8 3.92 3.01 17.63
C VAL A 8 5.43 3.14 17.85
N GLU A 9 6.13 3.94 17.03
CA GLU A 9 7.55 4.24 17.20
C GLU A 9 7.86 4.91 18.55
N ALA A 10 6.94 5.74 19.05
CA ALA A 10 7.02 6.34 20.38
C ALA A 10 6.65 5.38 21.53
N GLY A 11 6.36 4.11 21.24
CA GLY A 11 6.05 3.08 22.23
C GLY A 11 4.63 3.12 22.78
N MET A 12 3.68 3.76 22.08
CA MET A 12 2.28 3.86 22.56
C MET A 12 1.45 2.57 22.37
N GLY A 13 1.99 1.55 21.69
CA GLY A 13 1.33 0.26 21.53
C GLY A 13 1.67 -0.43 20.20
N ILE A 14 0.75 -1.27 19.71
CA ILE A 14 0.84 -1.97 18.43
C ILE A 14 -0.26 -1.51 17.47
N SER A 15 -0.03 -1.63 16.16
CA SER A 15 -1.02 -1.31 15.14
C SER A 15 -1.00 -2.31 14.00
N ILE A 16 -2.16 -2.52 13.37
CA ILE A 16 -2.30 -3.33 12.16
C ILE A 16 -2.43 -2.37 10.98
N VAL A 17 -1.47 -2.43 10.07
CA VAL A 17 -1.39 -1.57 8.88
C VAL A 17 -1.07 -2.42 7.65
N SER A 18 -1.29 -1.86 6.47
CA SER A 18 -0.88 -2.53 5.22
C SER A 18 0.64 -2.62 5.15
N GLU A 19 1.17 -3.77 4.75
CA GLU A 19 2.61 -4.01 4.59
C GLU A 19 3.26 -2.96 3.67
N ALA A 20 2.58 -2.61 2.58
CA ALA A 20 3.02 -1.57 1.65
C ALA A 20 3.28 -0.20 2.33
N THR A 21 2.68 0.05 3.51
CA THR A 21 2.86 1.32 4.22
C THR A 21 4.09 1.35 5.13
N ILE A 22 4.69 0.21 5.47
CA ILE A 22 5.80 0.10 6.45
C ILE A 22 7.16 -0.24 5.83
N ALA A 23 7.25 -0.27 4.50
CA ALA A 23 8.47 -0.64 3.78
C ALA A 23 9.70 0.22 4.16
N LYS A 24 9.47 1.49 4.51
CA LYS A 24 10.55 2.40 4.92
C LYS A 24 11.05 2.07 6.33
N GLU A 25 10.13 1.84 7.26
CA GLU A 25 10.37 1.56 8.67
C GLU A 25 11.08 0.21 8.83
N LEU A 26 10.69 -0.79 8.03
CA LEU A 26 11.42 -2.05 7.88
C LEU A 26 12.86 -1.84 7.42
N LYS A 27 13.06 -1.03 6.37
CA LYS A 27 14.41 -0.74 5.84
C LYS A 27 15.30 0.04 6.81
N LEU A 28 14.70 0.87 7.66
CA LEU A 28 15.41 1.66 8.66
C LEU A 28 15.50 0.96 10.02
N GLU A 29 14.95 -0.26 10.14
CA GLU A 29 14.90 -1.04 11.39
C GLU A 29 14.26 -0.25 12.56
N THR A 30 13.31 0.64 12.27
CA THR A 30 12.65 1.46 13.31
C THR A 30 11.46 0.76 13.95
N LEU A 31 10.88 -0.23 13.26
CA LEU A 31 9.74 -1.02 13.72
C LEU A 31 9.93 -2.49 13.38
N GLU A 32 9.44 -3.34 14.28
CA GLU A 32 9.32 -4.79 14.08
C GLU A 32 7.93 -5.15 13.56
N VAL A 33 7.85 -6.20 12.75
CA VAL A 33 6.61 -6.64 12.09
C VAL A 33 6.25 -8.04 12.52
N LEU A 34 4.96 -8.26 12.75
CA LEU A 34 4.39 -9.57 13.02
C LEU A 34 3.35 -9.89 11.95
N GLU A 35 3.47 -11.06 11.32
CA GLU A 35 2.49 -11.54 10.37
C GLU A 35 1.20 -11.95 11.10
N LEU A 36 0.06 -11.65 10.47
CA LEU A 36 -1.24 -12.07 10.98
C LEU A 36 -1.52 -13.52 10.59
N ASP A 37 -2.03 -14.30 11.53
CA ASP A 37 -2.55 -15.66 11.30
C ASP A 37 -4.05 -15.70 11.67
N PRO A 38 -4.98 -15.76 10.70
CA PRO A 38 -4.75 -15.89 9.25
C PRO A 38 -4.34 -14.57 8.57
N PRO A 39 -3.71 -14.64 7.38
CA PRO A 39 -3.33 -13.44 6.62
C PRO A 39 -4.56 -12.63 6.18
N MET A 40 -4.41 -11.30 6.18
CA MET A 40 -5.46 -10.36 5.77
C MET A 40 -5.07 -9.69 4.46
N HIS A 41 -5.88 -9.90 3.41
CA HIS A 41 -5.66 -9.27 2.11
C HIS A 41 -6.52 -8.02 1.94
N ARG A 42 -5.90 -6.93 1.47
CA ARG A 42 -6.57 -5.67 1.16
C ARG A 42 -6.34 -5.30 -0.31
N PRO A 43 -7.24 -5.69 -1.23
CA PRO A 43 -7.04 -5.40 -2.65
C PRO A 43 -7.13 -3.89 -2.92
N PHE A 44 -6.20 -3.37 -3.71
CA PHE A 44 -6.30 -2.03 -4.28
C PHE A 44 -7.15 -2.06 -5.55
N SER A 45 -7.84 -0.96 -5.82
CA SER A 45 -8.70 -0.84 -7.01
C SER A 45 -8.45 0.48 -7.71
N PHE A 46 -8.26 0.41 -9.02
CA PHE A 46 -8.17 1.60 -9.86
C PHE A 46 -9.58 2.10 -10.20
N VAL A 47 -9.92 3.29 -9.71
CA VAL A 47 -11.21 3.93 -9.97
C VAL A 47 -11.01 5.05 -10.99
N HIS A 48 -11.69 4.94 -12.13
CA HIS A 48 -11.66 5.95 -13.19
C HIS A 48 -13.03 6.11 -13.84
N GLN A 49 -13.32 7.31 -14.36
CA GLN A 49 -14.57 7.55 -15.08
C GLN A 49 -14.52 6.86 -16.46
N LYS A 50 -15.63 6.22 -16.83
CA LYS A 50 -15.84 5.75 -18.22
C LYS A 50 -16.08 6.97 -19.11
N GLN A 51 -15.02 7.57 -19.64
CA GLN A 51 -15.13 8.67 -20.59
C GLN A 51 -15.57 8.16 -21.98
N LYS A 52 -16.37 8.95 -22.71
CA LYS A 52 -16.75 8.66 -24.10
C LYS A 52 -15.54 8.67 -25.06
N PHE A 53 -14.47 9.39 -24.70
CA PHE A 53 -13.24 9.47 -25.48
C PHE A 53 -12.12 8.78 -24.69
N ARG A 54 -11.49 7.76 -25.29
CA ARG A 54 -10.32 7.10 -24.71
C ARG A 54 -9.13 8.05 -24.81
N VAL A 55 -8.66 8.53 -23.67
CA VAL A 55 -7.39 9.25 -23.59
C VAL A 55 -6.29 8.19 -23.56
N ARG A 56 -5.54 8.03 -24.66
CA ARG A 56 -4.47 7.01 -24.77
C ARG A 56 -3.49 7.05 -23.59
N VAL A 57 -3.16 8.25 -23.11
CA VAL A 57 -2.30 8.45 -21.95
C VAL A 57 -2.87 7.82 -20.67
N MET A 58 -4.18 7.88 -20.48
CA MET A 58 -4.83 7.27 -19.30
C MET A 58 -4.80 5.75 -19.39
N ASP A 59 -4.99 5.19 -20.58
CA ASP A 59 -4.89 3.74 -20.81
C ASP A 59 -3.45 3.26 -20.56
N GLU A 60 -2.45 3.96 -21.09
CA GLU A 60 -1.02 3.66 -20.85
C GLU A 60 -0.65 3.78 -19.36
N LEU A 61 -1.12 4.81 -18.67
CA LEU A 61 -0.89 4.98 -17.22
C LEU A 61 -1.53 3.84 -16.43
N LEU A 62 -2.76 3.44 -16.78
CA LEU A 62 -3.46 2.36 -16.10
C LEU A 62 -2.77 1.01 -16.32
N GLU A 63 -2.29 0.74 -17.54
CA GLU A 63 -1.52 -0.45 -17.86
C GLU A 63 -0.20 -0.49 -17.10
N PHE A 64 0.53 0.63 -17.07
CA PHE A 64 1.74 0.78 -16.27
C PHE A 64 1.48 0.51 -14.78
N ALA A 65 0.44 1.15 -14.21
CA ALA A 65 0.14 1.02 -12.79
C ALA A 65 -0.29 -0.39 -12.42
N ARG A 66 -1.05 -1.09 -13.28
CA ARG A 66 -1.39 -2.51 -13.08
C ARG A 66 -0.15 -3.39 -13.10
N GLY A 67 0.70 -3.24 -14.12
CA GLY A 67 1.95 -4.02 -14.21
C GLY A 67 2.96 -3.68 -13.11
N TYR A 68 2.85 -2.52 -12.47
CA TYR A 68 3.63 -2.18 -11.28
C TYR A 68 3.10 -2.90 -10.04
N CYS A 69 1.79 -2.84 -9.78
CA CYS A 69 1.19 -3.51 -8.62
C CYS A 69 1.27 -5.05 -8.69
N GLU A 70 1.12 -5.65 -9.87
CA GLU A 70 1.24 -7.11 -10.05
C GLU A 70 2.65 -7.67 -9.80
N LYS A 71 3.69 -6.82 -9.77
CA LYS A 71 5.08 -7.23 -9.49
C LYS A 71 5.45 -7.15 -8.01
N GLU A 72 4.64 -6.45 -7.21
CA GLU A 72 4.87 -6.22 -5.78
C GLU A 72 4.00 -7.12 -4.87
N ASP A 73 3.05 -7.88 -5.43
CA ASP A 73 2.28 -8.94 -4.75
C ASP A 73 2.98 -10.32 -4.77
#